data_AF-A0A2V7KKG7-F1
#
_entry.id   AF-A0A2V7KKG7-F1
#
_cell.length_a   1.000
_cell.length_b   1.000
_cell.length_c   1.000
_cell.angle_alpha   90.00
_cell.angle_beta   90.00
_cell.angle_gamma   90.00
#
_symmetry.space_group_name_H-M   'P 1'
#
loop_
_entity.id
_entity.type
_entity.pdbx_description
1 polymer ?
#
loop_
_entity_poly.entity_id
_entity_poly.type
_entity_poly.pdbx_seq_one_letter_code
_entity_poly.pdbx_strand_id
1 'polypeptide(L)'
;MKQPSLAHVLQPKWRTALQRLREERAKGGSGKLVILIIVGGAFWAGVFGVLYLILRNLRKVEELGPLIPGKILGLILLSFISILVLSNVITALSSFFLAKDLDLLVSAPVDWLRLYLAKLGETLLHSSWMVALMVVPILAAYGVVYKGGVLFALYATLAIVPMLILPAVLGSAVTLVLVNIFPARRTRDLLSIIALGAAGGVILLFRMIRPEQLARPEGFRNLLDFLILLRGPTSPFLPSEWASQAVMGYLQHRIDPLPLMLLWTTAAAFVTLGAVLHRALYAQGFTKAQEGAERFIRGTLWRWTVGSLLGWLPVAKREFVLKDIKLFFRDTTQWSQLILLAVLVVVYLFNIQALPLHRGEPVGFFYVNLVSFLNLGLAGFVLASIAARFIFPAVSL
;
A
#
# COMPACT_ATOMS: atom_id res chain seq x y z
N MET A 1 13.44 14.63 35.69
CA MET A 1 13.58 13.18 35.47
C MET A 1 14.24 12.94 34.12
N LYS A 2 15.33 12.17 34.03
CA LYS A 2 15.98 11.84 32.73
C LYS A 2 15.05 10.93 31.93
N GLN A 3 14.60 11.38 30.77
CA GLN A 3 13.72 10.59 29.90
C GLN A 3 14.48 9.36 29.34
N PRO A 4 13.87 8.15 29.34
CA PRO A 4 14.51 6.93 28.85
C PRO A 4 14.78 7.01 27.34
N SER A 5 16.00 6.67 26.89
CA SER A 5 16.39 6.81 25.47
C SER A 5 15.55 5.93 24.54
N LEU A 6 15.44 6.32 23.26
CA LEU A 6 14.74 5.52 22.22
C LEU A 6 15.22 4.06 22.20
N ALA A 7 16.51 3.84 22.41
CA ALA A 7 17.10 2.51 22.52
C ALA A 7 16.57 1.70 23.71
N HIS A 8 16.25 2.32 24.85
CA HIS A 8 15.66 1.64 26.01
C HIS A 8 14.23 1.17 25.73
N VAL A 9 13.44 1.97 24.99
CA VAL A 9 12.06 1.61 24.63
C VAL A 9 12.03 0.40 23.69
N LEU A 10 12.99 0.29 22.78
CA LEU A 10 13.08 -0.80 21.79
C LEU A 10 13.83 -2.05 22.30
N GLN A 11 14.57 -1.94 23.41
CA GLN A 11 15.41 -3.01 23.94
C GLN A 11 14.67 -4.33 24.20
N PRO A 12 13.45 -4.37 24.79
CA PRO A 12 12.74 -5.63 25.04
C PRO A 12 12.44 -6.37 23.74
N LYS A 13 12.04 -5.65 22.68
CA LYS A 13 11.75 -6.26 21.37
C LYS A 13 13.00 -6.77 20.68
N TRP A 14 14.10 -6.03 20.76
CA TRP A 14 15.39 -6.48 20.23
C TRP A 14 15.87 -7.76 20.92
N ARG A 15 15.73 -7.84 22.25
CA ARG A 15 16.03 -9.05 23.02
C ARG A 15 15.14 -10.23 22.62
N THR A 16 13.84 -10.01 22.46
CA THR A 16 12.91 -11.06 21.99
C THR A 16 13.24 -11.53 20.57
N ALA A 17 13.61 -10.63 19.65
CA ALA A 17 14.02 -10.99 18.30
C ALA A 17 15.31 -11.83 18.30
N LEU A 18 16.32 -11.42 19.07
CA LEU A 18 17.56 -12.16 19.24
C LEU A 18 17.33 -13.54 19.88
N GLN A 19 16.41 -13.63 20.84
CA GLN A 19 16.08 -14.89 21.51
C GLN A 19 15.30 -15.84 20.59
N ARG A 20 14.37 -15.33 19.78
CA ARG A 20 13.70 -16.11 18.72
C ARG A 20 14.69 -16.66 17.70
N LEU A 21 15.64 -15.84 17.25
CA LEU A 21 16.71 -16.30 16.33
C LEU A 21 17.57 -17.39 16.97
N ARG A 22 17.86 -17.30 18.28
CA ARG A 22 18.59 -18.34 19.02
C ARG A 22 17.77 -19.63 19.18
N GLU A 23 16.49 -19.51 19.49
CA GLU A 23 15.59 -20.66 19.64
C GLU A 23 15.29 -21.37 18.32
N GLU A 24 15.10 -20.64 17.21
CA GLU A 24 14.95 -21.23 15.88
C GLU A 24 16.20 -21.99 15.46
N ARG A 25 17.38 -21.45 15.77
CA ARG A 25 18.68 -22.11 15.54
C ARG A 25 18.85 -23.37 16.39
N ALA A 26 18.20 -23.43 17.56
CA ALA A 26 18.24 -24.57 18.47
C ALA A 26 17.18 -25.65 18.15
N LYS A 27 16.02 -25.27 17.61
CA LYS A 27 14.90 -26.19 17.32
C LYS A 27 14.80 -26.66 15.86
N GLY A 28 15.48 -26.01 14.91
CA GLY A 28 15.46 -26.38 13.49
C GLY A 28 16.81 -26.16 12.83
N GLY A 29 17.46 -27.24 12.41
CA GLY A 29 18.82 -27.24 11.88
C GLY A 29 19.09 -26.24 10.75
N SER A 30 20.36 -25.84 10.66
CA SER A 30 20.95 -24.89 9.68
C SER A 30 20.47 -25.06 8.23
N GLY A 31 19.99 -26.24 7.84
CA GLY A 31 19.43 -26.54 6.53
C GLY A 31 18.30 -25.60 6.08
N LYS A 32 17.37 -25.20 6.96
CA LYS A 32 16.30 -24.24 6.57
C LYS A 32 16.86 -22.86 6.21
N LEU A 33 17.89 -22.43 6.93
CA LEU A 33 18.56 -21.15 6.71
C LEU A 33 19.39 -21.18 5.41
N VAL A 34 20.07 -22.30 5.14
CA VAL A 34 20.79 -22.53 3.89
C VAL A 34 19.84 -22.55 2.70
N ILE A 35 18.71 -23.26 2.79
CA ILE A 35 17.69 -23.26 1.72
C ILE A 35 17.16 -21.85 1.47
N LEU A 36 16.87 -21.09 2.53
CA LEU A 36 16.40 -19.71 2.41
C LEU A 36 17.43 -18.81 1.71
N ILE A 37 18.72 -18.94 2.05
CA ILE A 37 19.80 -18.19 1.41
C ILE A 37 19.95 -18.59 -0.07
N ILE A 38 19.88 -19.88 -0.38
CA ILE A 38 20.00 -20.37 -1.76
C ILE A 38 18.82 -19.86 -2.60
N VAL A 39 17.58 -20.04 -2.14
CA VAL A 39 16.38 -19.60 -2.85
C VAL A 39 16.35 -18.08 -2.98
N GLY A 40 16.67 -17.36 -1.91
CA GLY A 40 16.77 -15.90 -1.92
C GLY A 40 17.86 -15.38 -2.86
N GLY A 41 19.03 -16.03 -2.87
CA GLY A 41 20.13 -15.72 -3.76
C GLY A 41 19.81 -16.00 -5.23
N ALA A 42 19.17 -17.13 -5.52
CA ALA A 42 18.69 -17.46 -6.88
C ALA A 42 17.65 -16.45 -7.36
N PHE A 43 16.71 -16.06 -6.49
CA PHE A 43 15.73 -15.01 -6.78
C PHE A 43 16.40 -13.66 -7.06
N TRP A 44 17.36 -13.25 -6.22
CA TRP A 44 18.15 -12.03 -6.43
C TRP A 44 18.91 -12.06 -7.74
N ALA A 45 19.57 -13.17 -8.07
CA ALA A 45 20.29 -13.35 -9.33
C ALA A 45 19.35 -13.29 -10.54
N GLY A 46 18.14 -13.85 -10.43
CA GLY A 46 17.11 -13.75 -11.47
C GLY A 46 16.65 -12.31 -11.70
N VAL A 47 16.28 -11.58 -10.65
CA VAL A 47 15.86 -10.17 -10.73
C VAL A 47 16.97 -9.30 -11.29
N PHE A 48 18.20 -9.46 -10.78
CA PHE A 48 19.38 -8.77 -11.28
C PHE A 48 19.63 -9.08 -12.76
N GLY A 49 19.60 -10.36 -13.15
CA GLY A 49 19.88 -10.82 -14.51
C GLY A 49 18.89 -10.28 -15.53
N VAL A 50 17.59 -10.32 -15.21
CA VAL A 50 16.53 -9.76 -16.07
C VAL A 50 16.72 -8.27 -16.25
N LEU A 51 16.91 -7.51 -15.17
CA LEU A 51 17.13 -6.07 -15.26
C LEU A 51 18.42 -5.71 -15.97
N TYR A 52 19.51 -6.43 -15.69
CA TYR A 52 20.79 -6.26 -16.38
C TYR A 52 20.64 -6.47 -17.89
N LEU A 53 19.94 -7.51 -18.31
CA LEU A 53 19.68 -7.78 -19.72
C LEU A 53 18.89 -6.65 -20.38
N ILE A 54 17.78 -6.22 -19.75
CA ILE A 54 16.95 -5.11 -20.24
C ILE A 54 17.79 -3.84 -20.36
N LEU A 55 18.49 -3.44 -19.30
CA LEU A 55 19.28 -2.21 -19.26
C LEU A 55 20.46 -2.22 -20.23
N ARG A 56 21.13 -3.37 -20.39
CA ARG A 56 22.23 -3.54 -21.36
C ARG A 56 21.73 -3.40 -22.79
N ASN A 57 20.56 -3.95 -23.09
CA ASN A 57 19.96 -3.83 -24.42
C ASN A 57 19.49 -2.40 -24.71
N LEU A 58 18.86 -1.74 -23.72
CA LEU A 58 18.45 -0.34 -23.83
C LEU A 58 19.64 0.60 -24.03
N ARG A 59 20.80 0.31 -23.42
CA ARG A 59 22.01 1.12 -23.57
C ARG A 59 22.61 1.09 -24.98
N LYS A 60 22.37 0.03 -25.76
CA LYS A 60 22.89 -0.09 -27.14
C LYS A 60 22.18 0.82 -28.14
N VAL A 61 21.00 1.33 -27.79
CA VAL A 61 20.21 2.21 -28.65
C VAL A 61 20.55 3.65 -28.29
N GLU A 62 21.46 4.27 -29.05
CA GLU A 62 22.03 5.60 -28.76
C GLU A 62 20.99 6.74 -28.82
N GLU A 63 19.92 6.59 -29.61
CA GLU A 63 18.92 7.65 -29.83
C GLU A 63 17.95 7.90 -28.65
N LEU A 64 17.84 6.97 -27.70
CA LEU A 64 16.87 7.05 -26.59
C LEU A 64 17.50 7.41 -25.22
N GLY A 65 18.82 7.45 -25.14
CA GLY A 65 19.58 7.97 -24.00
C GLY A 65 19.24 7.34 -22.63
N PRO A 66 19.71 7.96 -21.52
CA PRO A 66 19.47 7.47 -20.16
C PRO A 66 18.07 7.79 -19.60
N LEU A 67 17.18 8.36 -20.43
CA LEU A 67 15.81 8.71 -20.02
C LEU A 67 14.94 7.49 -19.72
N ILE A 68 14.99 6.46 -20.57
CA ILE A 68 14.13 5.28 -20.41
C ILE A 68 14.49 4.51 -19.13
N PRO A 69 15.77 4.22 -18.85
CA PRO A 69 16.15 3.53 -17.61
C PRO A 69 15.77 4.32 -16.35
N GLY A 70 15.86 5.65 -16.38
CA GLY A 70 15.36 6.48 -15.27
C GLY A 70 13.85 6.40 -15.10
N LYS A 71 13.09 6.34 -16.19
CA LYS A 71 11.63 6.17 -16.12
C LYS A 71 11.24 4.80 -15.58
N ILE A 72 11.91 3.74 -16.02
CA ILE A 72 11.69 2.37 -15.51
C ILE A 72 11.95 2.34 -14.00
N LEU A 73 13.06 2.94 -13.54
CA LEU A 73 13.37 3.02 -12.12
C LEU A 73 12.29 3.79 -11.36
N GLY A 74 11.87 4.95 -11.86
CA GLY A 74 10.82 5.76 -11.26
C GLY A 74 9.48 5.01 -11.11
N LEU A 75 9.10 4.23 -12.12
CA LEU A 75 7.88 3.40 -12.09
C LEU A 75 7.98 2.23 -11.09
N ILE A 76 9.15 1.57 -11.02
CA ILE A 76 9.41 0.52 -10.01
C ILE A 76 9.31 1.11 -8.60
N LEU A 77 9.95 2.26 -8.36
CA LEU A 77 9.92 2.94 -7.06
C LEU A 77 8.51 3.43 -6.72
N LEU A 78 7.75 3.93 -7.70
CA LEU A 78 6.35 4.34 -7.50
C LEU A 78 5.46 3.15 -7.11
N SER A 79 5.66 2.01 -7.76
CA SER A 79 5.02 0.73 -7.39
C SER A 79 5.30 0.38 -5.93
N PHE A 80 6.56 0.48 -5.51
CA PHE A 80 6.95 0.22 -4.13
C PHE A 80 6.32 1.19 -3.14
N ILE A 81 6.35 2.51 -3.42
CA ILE A 81 5.67 3.49 -2.56
C ILE A 81 4.18 3.15 -2.44
N SER A 82 3.52 2.83 -3.55
CA SER A 82 2.08 2.54 -3.56
C SER A 82 1.74 1.32 -2.68
N ILE A 83 2.44 0.20 -2.88
CA ILE A 83 2.25 -1.02 -2.07
C ILE A 83 2.61 -0.77 -0.61
N LEU A 84 3.68 0.00 -0.34
CA LEU A 84 4.11 0.33 1.00
C LEU A 84 3.10 1.21 1.74
N VAL A 85 2.45 2.18 1.09
CA VAL A 85 1.40 2.97 1.75
C VAL A 85 0.32 2.03 2.27
N LEU A 86 -0.17 1.11 1.43
CA LEU A 86 -1.23 0.17 1.83
C LEU A 86 -0.79 -0.77 2.94
N SER A 87 0.41 -1.35 2.80
CA SER A 87 0.98 -2.22 3.82
C SER A 87 1.17 -1.49 5.16
N ASN A 88 1.67 -0.24 5.12
CA ASN A 88 1.90 0.55 6.33
C ASN A 88 0.60 0.94 7.03
N VAL A 89 -0.50 1.16 6.31
CA VAL A 89 -1.82 1.38 6.94
C VAL A 89 -2.21 0.17 7.82
N ILE A 90 -2.01 -1.04 7.30
CA ILE A 90 -2.35 -2.30 8.01
C ILE A 90 -1.38 -2.54 9.19
N THR A 91 -0.07 -2.45 8.94
CA THR A 91 0.95 -2.69 9.95
C THR A 91 0.90 -1.64 11.07
N ALA A 92 0.62 -0.37 10.72
CA ALA A 92 0.49 0.70 11.71
C ALA A 92 -0.66 0.42 12.68
N LEU A 93 -1.80 -0.14 12.24
CA LEU A 93 -2.89 -0.48 13.16
C LEU A 93 -2.41 -1.50 14.20
N SER A 94 -1.75 -2.55 13.72
CA SER A 94 -1.24 -3.63 14.57
C SER A 94 -0.15 -3.15 15.54
N SER A 95 0.68 -2.20 15.13
CA SER A 95 1.79 -1.66 15.91
C SER A 95 1.37 -0.54 16.90
N PHE A 96 0.56 0.41 16.45
CA PHE A 96 0.18 1.61 17.23
C PHE A 96 -1.03 1.42 18.14
N PHE A 97 -1.93 0.46 17.87
CA PHE A 97 -3.20 0.33 18.60
C PHE A 97 -3.49 -1.06 19.16
N LEU A 98 -2.99 -2.14 18.55
CA LEU A 98 -3.25 -3.53 19.01
C LEU A 98 -2.04 -4.23 19.62
N ALA A 99 -0.90 -3.54 19.75
CA ALA A 99 0.31 -4.16 20.26
C ALA A 99 0.18 -4.44 21.76
N LYS A 100 0.52 -5.66 22.20
CA LYS A 100 0.38 -6.08 23.60
C LYS A 100 1.30 -5.31 24.57
N ASP A 101 2.38 -4.74 24.07
CA ASP A 101 3.31 -3.91 24.83
C ASP A 101 2.78 -2.50 25.10
N LEU A 102 1.65 -2.12 24.50
CA LEU A 102 1.14 -0.76 24.55
C LEU A 102 0.61 -0.38 25.93
N ASP A 103 -0.03 -1.31 26.64
CA ASP A 103 -0.55 -1.08 27.99
C ASP A 103 0.58 -0.71 28.97
N LEU A 104 1.76 -1.31 28.81
CA LEU A 104 2.95 -1.00 29.60
C LEU A 104 3.63 0.30 29.14
N LEU A 105 3.70 0.54 27.82
CA LEU A 105 4.39 1.71 27.27
C LEU A 105 3.62 3.01 27.48
N VAL A 106 2.29 2.97 27.45
CA VAL A 106 1.42 4.15 27.67
C VAL A 106 1.31 4.50 29.15
N SER A 107 1.43 3.52 30.05
CA SER A 107 1.44 3.75 31.51
C SER A 107 2.80 4.19 32.04
N ALA A 108 3.89 3.93 31.30
CA ALA A 108 5.23 4.39 31.65
C ALA A 108 5.40 5.91 31.39
N PRO A 109 6.28 6.61 32.13
CA PRO A 109 6.57 8.03 31.94
C PRO A 109 7.48 8.27 30.71
N VAL A 110 7.03 7.79 29.54
CA VAL A 110 7.71 7.95 28.24
C VAL A 110 7.13 9.15 27.51
N ASP A 111 7.99 9.97 26.91
CA ASP A 111 7.56 11.12 26.12
C ASP A 111 6.78 10.69 24.86
N TRP A 112 5.74 11.43 24.51
CA TRP A 112 4.84 11.13 23.40
C TRP A 112 5.57 11.05 22.05
N LEU A 113 6.61 11.88 21.86
CA LEU A 113 7.43 11.89 20.65
C LEU A 113 8.27 10.61 20.54
N ARG A 114 8.81 10.12 21.67
CA ARG A 114 9.60 8.89 21.71
C ARG A 114 8.73 7.67 21.43
N LEU A 115 7.50 7.66 21.95
CA LEU A 115 6.52 6.62 21.66
C LEU A 115 6.16 6.62 20.16
N TYR A 116 5.89 7.79 19.59
CA TYR A 116 5.64 7.93 18.14
C TYR A 116 6.81 7.41 17.31
N LEU A 117 8.04 7.88 17.57
CA LEU A 117 9.22 7.48 16.79
C LEU A 117 9.54 5.99 16.95
N ALA A 118 9.35 5.42 18.15
CA ALA A 118 9.55 3.99 18.37
C ALA A 118 8.56 3.15 17.56
N LYS A 119 7.27 3.52 17.57
CA LYS A 119 6.22 2.81 16.84
C LYS A 119 6.30 3.03 15.33
N LEU A 120 6.68 4.23 14.89
CA LEU A 120 6.93 4.53 13.49
C LEU A 120 8.11 3.71 12.97
N GLY A 121 9.22 3.65 13.73
CA GLY A 121 10.39 2.84 13.38
C GLY A 121 10.08 1.34 13.32
N GLU A 122 9.31 0.83 14.28
CA GLU A 122 8.81 -0.55 14.27
C GLU A 122 7.96 -0.84 13.02
N THR A 123 7.03 0.06 12.70
CA THR A 123 6.15 -0.08 11.53
C THR A 123 6.95 -0.04 10.23
N LEU A 124 7.88 0.90 10.12
CA LEU A 124 8.77 1.05 8.96
C LEU A 124 9.60 -0.20 8.74
N LEU A 125 10.24 -0.74 9.78
CA LEU A 125 11.04 -1.96 9.67
C LEU A 125 10.17 -3.17 9.26
N HIS A 126 9.00 -3.35 9.89
CA HIS A 126 8.13 -4.50 9.60
C HIS A 126 7.47 -4.45 8.22
N SER A 127 7.13 -3.27 7.70
CA SER A 127 6.52 -3.14 6.37
C SER A 127 7.55 -3.03 5.25
N SER A 128 8.71 -2.42 5.49
CA SER A 128 9.66 -2.11 4.41
C SER A 128 10.78 -3.12 4.24
N TRP A 129 10.98 -4.10 5.12
CA TRP A 129 12.11 -5.04 5.00
C TRP A 129 12.12 -5.82 3.67
N MET A 130 10.96 -6.29 3.20
CA MET A 130 10.87 -7.02 1.93
C MET A 130 11.20 -6.13 0.73
N VAL A 131 10.70 -4.88 0.74
CA VAL A 131 10.97 -3.92 -0.33
C VAL A 131 12.43 -3.49 -0.32
N ALA A 132 13.01 -3.25 0.86
CA ALA A 132 14.43 -2.94 1.00
C ALA A 132 15.30 -4.05 0.41
N LEU A 133 14.98 -5.33 0.68
CA LEU A 133 15.67 -6.47 0.06
C LEU A 133 15.48 -6.53 -1.45
N MET A 134 14.29 -6.25 -1.96
CA MET A 134 14.00 -6.27 -3.41
C MET A 134 14.73 -5.15 -4.17
N VAL A 135 14.89 -3.98 -3.55
CA VAL A 135 15.55 -2.81 -4.15
C VAL A 135 17.05 -3.06 -4.37
N VAL A 136 17.69 -3.90 -3.56
CA VAL A 136 19.15 -4.17 -3.66
C VAL A 136 19.56 -4.72 -5.04
N PRO A 137 19.05 -5.87 -5.54
CA PRO A 137 19.44 -6.39 -6.85
C PRO A 137 19.07 -5.44 -7.99
N ILE A 138 17.99 -4.65 -7.83
CA ILE A 138 17.57 -3.64 -8.80
C ILE A 138 18.65 -2.55 -8.91
N LEU A 139 19.00 -1.92 -7.79
CA LEU A 139 20.03 -0.86 -7.80
C LEU A 139 21.40 -1.41 -8.18
N ALA A 140 21.75 -2.64 -7.77
CA ALA A 140 22.98 -3.28 -8.20
C ALA A 140 23.05 -3.42 -9.74
N ALA A 141 21.95 -3.78 -10.40
CA ALA A 141 21.90 -3.85 -11.87
C ALA A 141 22.18 -2.48 -12.51
N TYR A 142 21.57 -1.41 -11.99
CA TYR A 142 21.85 -0.04 -12.43
C TYR A 142 23.32 0.36 -12.19
N GLY A 143 23.84 0.10 -10.99
CA GLY A 143 25.22 0.41 -10.62
C GLY A 143 26.26 -0.28 -11.52
N VAL A 144 26.03 -1.56 -11.85
CA VAL A 144 26.93 -2.35 -12.73
C VAL A 144 26.84 -1.87 -14.18
N VAL A 145 25.62 -1.67 -14.71
CA VAL A 145 25.44 -1.26 -16.12
C VAL A 145 26.03 0.12 -16.38
N TYR A 146 25.87 1.07 -15.46
CA TYR A 146 26.36 2.43 -15.62
C TYR A 146 27.74 2.70 -15.01
N LYS A 147 28.40 1.66 -14.47
CA LYS A 147 29.73 1.77 -13.83
C LYS A 147 29.78 2.80 -12.69
N GLY A 148 28.79 2.79 -11.80
CA GLY A 148 28.68 3.77 -10.70
C GLY A 148 29.73 3.64 -9.58
N GLY A 149 30.50 2.55 -9.53
CA GLY A 149 31.50 2.30 -8.49
C GLY A 149 30.89 1.93 -7.12
N VAL A 150 31.73 1.81 -6.09
CA VAL A 150 31.30 1.39 -4.73
C VAL A 150 30.53 2.51 -4.01
N LEU A 151 30.92 3.77 -4.24
CA LEU A 151 30.27 4.94 -3.65
C LEU A 151 28.79 5.10 -4.08
N PHE A 152 28.43 4.55 -5.24
CA PHE A 152 27.03 4.49 -5.68
C PHE A 152 26.13 3.79 -4.68
N ALA A 153 26.57 2.70 -4.04
CA ALA A 153 25.74 1.96 -3.09
C ALA A 153 25.36 2.82 -1.87
N LEU A 154 26.30 3.64 -1.39
CA LEU A 154 26.06 4.56 -0.29
C LEU A 154 25.09 5.68 -0.71
N TYR A 155 25.34 6.31 -1.87
CA TYR A 155 24.49 7.37 -2.40
C TYR A 155 23.06 6.89 -2.70
N ALA A 156 22.93 5.71 -3.28
CA ALA A 156 21.65 5.08 -3.55
C ALA A 156 20.89 4.77 -2.25
N THR A 157 21.58 4.32 -1.21
CA THR A 157 20.98 4.12 0.12
C THR A 157 20.44 5.43 0.69
N LEU A 158 21.19 6.53 0.56
CA LEU A 158 20.76 7.87 1.00
C LEU A 158 19.52 8.37 0.25
N ALA A 159 19.29 7.93 -0.98
CA ALA A 159 18.07 8.26 -1.74
C ALA A 159 16.87 7.39 -1.35
N ILE A 160 17.09 6.10 -1.08
CA ILE A 160 16.00 5.14 -0.78
C ILE A 160 15.47 5.28 0.65
N VAL A 161 16.33 5.56 1.64
CA VAL A 161 15.92 5.70 3.05
C VAL A 161 14.78 6.72 3.24
N PRO A 162 14.89 7.99 2.79
CA PRO A 162 13.78 8.95 2.92
C PRO A 162 12.54 8.51 2.13
N MET A 163 12.71 7.83 1.00
CA MET A 163 11.61 7.29 0.21
C MET A 163 10.79 6.24 0.97
N LEU A 164 11.42 5.43 1.83
CA LEU A 164 10.73 4.43 2.66
C LEU A 164 10.04 5.05 3.88
N ILE A 165 10.52 6.20 4.37
CA ILE A 165 9.92 6.92 5.50
C ILE A 165 8.55 7.50 5.13
N LEU A 166 8.42 8.07 3.94
CA LEU A 166 7.19 8.71 3.46
C LEU A 166 5.94 7.80 3.53
N PRO A 167 5.93 6.57 2.95
CA PRO A 167 4.77 5.70 3.03
C PRO A 167 4.49 5.19 4.46
N ALA A 168 5.53 5.07 5.31
CA ALA A 168 5.36 4.68 6.71
C ALA A 168 4.63 5.77 7.50
N VAL A 169 5.04 7.02 7.33
CA VAL A 169 4.38 8.17 7.98
C VAL A 169 2.96 8.32 7.44
N LEU A 170 2.78 8.34 6.12
CA LEU A 170 1.46 8.44 5.50
C LEU A 170 0.52 7.33 5.96
N GLY A 171 0.97 6.08 5.93
CA GLY A 171 0.18 4.94 6.37
C GLY A 171 -0.20 5.06 7.85
N SER A 172 0.76 5.44 8.72
CA SER A 172 0.48 5.64 10.15
C SER A 172 -0.50 6.80 10.42
N ALA A 173 -0.39 7.91 9.68
CA ALA A 173 -1.28 9.06 9.80
C ALA A 173 -2.70 8.71 9.35
N VAL A 174 -2.84 8.00 8.22
CA VAL A 174 -4.14 7.50 7.74
C VAL A 174 -4.77 6.57 8.77
N THR A 175 -4.00 5.64 9.34
CA THR A 175 -4.51 4.74 10.39
C THR A 175 -4.94 5.49 11.64
N LEU A 176 -4.18 6.48 12.07
CA LEU A 176 -4.50 7.32 13.23
C LEU A 176 -5.83 8.08 13.03
N VAL A 177 -6.04 8.66 11.85
CA VAL A 177 -7.30 9.32 11.48
C VAL A 177 -8.43 8.30 11.44
N LEU A 178 -8.19 7.13 10.82
CA LEU A 178 -9.19 6.08 10.66
C LEU A 178 -9.68 5.54 12.01
N VAL A 179 -8.79 5.32 12.98
CA VAL A 179 -9.14 4.85 14.33
C VAL A 179 -9.92 5.91 15.12
N ASN A 180 -9.68 7.19 14.84
CA ASN A 180 -10.43 8.28 15.48
C ASN A 180 -11.87 8.41 14.93
N ILE A 181 -12.08 8.04 13.67
CA ILE A 181 -13.42 8.01 13.03
C ILE A 181 -14.15 6.70 13.34
N PHE A 182 -13.45 5.55 13.29
CA PHE A 182 -14.01 4.22 13.48
C PHE A 182 -13.28 3.46 14.61
N PRO A 183 -13.98 2.81 15.56
CA PRO A 183 -13.34 2.07 16.67
C PRO A 183 -12.38 0.96 16.18
N ALA A 184 -11.18 0.87 16.76
CA ALA A 184 -10.04 0.07 16.26
C ALA A 184 -10.32 -1.43 15.98
N ARG A 185 -11.23 -2.08 16.71
CA ARG A 185 -11.60 -3.48 16.44
C ARG A 185 -12.41 -3.63 15.15
N ARG A 186 -13.30 -2.66 14.86
CA ARG A 186 -13.99 -2.54 13.56
C ARG A 186 -13.01 -2.17 12.45
N THR A 187 -11.96 -1.41 12.78
CA THR A 187 -10.91 -1.01 11.83
C THR A 187 -10.21 -2.22 11.24
N ARG A 188 -10.03 -3.35 11.95
CA ARG A 188 -9.43 -4.57 11.35
C ARG A 188 -10.26 -5.16 10.20
N ASP A 189 -11.59 -5.15 10.32
CA ASP A 189 -12.52 -5.61 9.27
C ASP A 189 -12.76 -4.54 8.18
N LEU A 190 -12.58 -3.25 8.53
CA LEU A 190 -12.60 -2.14 7.57
C LEU A 190 -11.26 -2.01 6.81
N LEU A 191 -10.16 -2.45 7.41
CA LEU A 191 -8.83 -2.41 6.80
C LEU A 191 -8.72 -3.37 5.63
N SER A 192 -9.33 -4.55 5.70
CA SER A 192 -9.37 -5.47 4.55
C SER A 192 -10.10 -4.84 3.37
N ILE A 193 -11.16 -4.08 3.63
CA ILE A 193 -11.91 -3.32 2.62
C ILE A 193 -11.10 -2.16 2.09
N ILE A 194 -10.50 -1.34 2.96
CA ILE A 194 -9.71 -0.17 2.53
C ILE A 194 -8.47 -0.65 1.78
N ALA A 195 -7.85 -1.74 2.21
CA ALA A 195 -6.77 -2.39 1.48
C ALA A 195 -7.24 -2.95 0.14
N LEU A 196 -8.42 -3.59 0.07
CA LEU A 196 -8.97 -4.06 -1.20
C LEU A 196 -9.36 -2.90 -2.12
N GLY A 197 -10.01 -1.87 -1.59
CA GLY A 197 -10.44 -0.67 -2.31
C GLY A 197 -9.25 0.13 -2.81
N ALA A 198 -8.21 0.25 -2.01
CA ALA A 198 -6.98 0.90 -2.41
C ALA A 198 -6.12 0.02 -3.34
N ALA A 199 -6.12 -1.30 -3.19
CA ALA A 199 -5.53 -2.21 -4.17
C ALA A 199 -6.30 -2.12 -5.52
N GLY A 200 -7.62 -2.07 -5.48
CA GLY A 200 -8.48 -1.81 -6.64
C GLY A 200 -8.21 -0.45 -7.25
N GLY A 201 -8.07 0.60 -6.44
CA GLY A 201 -7.69 1.94 -6.86
C GLY A 201 -6.29 1.99 -7.49
N VAL A 202 -5.33 1.29 -6.91
CA VAL A 202 -3.97 1.14 -7.46
C VAL A 202 -4.03 0.39 -8.80
N ILE A 203 -4.78 -0.71 -8.90
CA ILE A 203 -4.99 -1.44 -10.16
C ILE A 203 -5.65 -0.54 -11.21
N LEU A 204 -6.65 0.25 -10.81
CA LEU A 204 -7.33 1.22 -11.68
C LEU A 204 -6.38 2.32 -12.15
N LEU A 205 -5.53 2.85 -11.27
CA LEU A 205 -4.50 3.83 -11.62
C LEU A 205 -3.46 3.22 -12.57
N PHE A 206 -2.95 2.03 -12.28
CA PHE A 206 -2.02 1.32 -13.16
C PHE A 206 -2.63 1.04 -14.54
N ARG A 207 -3.93 0.75 -14.60
CA ARG A 207 -4.61 0.49 -15.87
C ARG A 207 -5.03 1.77 -16.61
N MET A 208 -5.35 2.84 -15.88
CA MET A 208 -5.53 4.18 -16.43
C MET A 208 -4.27 4.68 -17.15
N ILE A 209 -3.09 4.31 -16.64
CA ILE A 209 -1.80 4.59 -17.27
C ILE A 209 -1.60 3.78 -18.58
N ARG A 210 -2.46 2.80 -18.88
CA ARG A 210 -2.44 1.98 -20.12
C ARG A 210 -1.03 1.49 -20.50
N PRO A 211 -0.33 0.72 -19.65
CA PRO A 211 0.99 0.17 -19.99
C PRO A 211 0.95 -0.74 -21.23
N GLU A 212 -0.24 -1.27 -21.57
CA GLU A 212 -0.51 -2.06 -22.77
C GLU A 212 -0.28 -1.29 -24.08
N GLN A 213 -0.38 0.05 -24.06
CA GLN A 213 -0.05 0.90 -25.22
C GLN A 213 1.45 1.13 -25.38
N LEU A 214 2.26 0.94 -24.34
CA LEU A 214 3.73 0.96 -24.43
C LEU A 214 4.29 -0.31 -25.10
N ALA A 215 3.48 -1.37 -25.22
CA ALA A 215 3.87 -2.66 -25.80
C ALA A 215 3.34 -2.89 -27.23
N ARG A 216 2.61 -1.92 -27.83
CA ARG A 216 2.13 -2.04 -29.22
C ARG A 216 3.22 -1.63 -30.21
N PRO A 217 3.69 -2.52 -31.11
CA PRO A 217 4.78 -2.24 -32.04
C PRO A 217 4.38 -1.42 -33.29
N GLU A 218 3.18 -0.81 -33.30
CA GLU A 218 2.71 -0.04 -34.47
C GLU A 218 3.05 1.47 -34.39
N GLY A 219 3.49 1.96 -33.23
CA GLY A 219 3.86 3.37 -33.01
C GLY A 219 5.32 3.73 -33.31
N PHE A 220 6.12 2.82 -33.87
CA PHE A 220 7.57 3.02 -34.09
C PHE A 220 7.93 3.90 -35.30
N ARG A 221 6.97 4.58 -35.94
CA ARG A 221 7.26 5.48 -37.08
C ARG A 221 7.73 6.88 -36.67
N ASN A 222 7.45 7.33 -35.44
CA ASN A 222 7.90 8.63 -34.92
C ASN A 222 8.53 8.47 -33.54
N LEU A 223 9.86 8.51 -33.47
CA LEU A 223 10.61 8.61 -32.21
C LEU A 223 10.15 9.82 -31.35
N LEU A 224 9.64 10.88 -32.00
CA LEU A 224 9.06 12.05 -31.34
C LEU A 224 7.76 11.74 -30.60
N ASP A 225 6.86 10.91 -31.15
CA ASP A 225 5.60 10.54 -30.48
C ASP A 225 5.87 9.62 -29.28
N PHE A 226 6.87 8.74 -29.37
CA PHE A 226 7.35 7.93 -28.25
C PHE A 226 8.02 8.79 -27.16
N LEU A 227 8.82 9.80 -27.54
CA LEU A 227 9.40 10.77 -26.62
C LEU A 227 8.33 11.64 -25.95
N ILE A 228 7.25 11.99 -26.65
CA ILE A 228 6.10 12.75 -26.09
C ILE A 228 5.28 11.87 -25.14
N LEU A 229 5.09 10.57 -25.45
CA LEU A 229 4.43 9.61 -24.54
C LEU A 229 5.28 9.32 -23.29
N LEU A 230 6.61 9.20 -23.42
CA LEU A 230 7.54 9.02 -22.29
C LEU A 230 7.71 10.29 -21.44
N ARG A 231 7.58 11.46 -22.07
CA ARG A 231 7.36 12.76 -21.41
C ARG A 231 5.91 12.96 -20.95
N GLY A 232 5.05 11.95 -21.09
CA GLY A 232 3.70 11.94 -20.55
C GLY A 232 3.71 12.25 -19.04
N PRO A 233 2.62 12.80 -18.51
CA PRO A 233 2.60 13.60 -17.28
C PRO A 233 2.90 12.74 -16.05
N THR A 234 4.17 12.50 -15.75
CA THR A 234 4.60 12.15 -14.41
C THR A 234 4.69 13.44 -13.63
N SER A 235 3.84 13.57 -12.61
CA SER A 235 3.85 14.74 -11.73
C SER A 235 5.28 14.98 -11.21
N PRO A 236 5.88 16.16 -11.47
CA PRO A 236 7.23 16.50 -11.01
C PRO A 236 7.43 16.45 -9.49
N PHE A 237 6.34 16.28 -8.74
CA PHE A 237 6.30 16.32 -7.29
C PHE A 237 6.28 14.93 -6.63
N LEU A 238 6.44 13.84 -7.39
CA LEU A 238 6.44 12.49 -6.83
C LEU A 238 7.80 12.13 -6.21
N PRO A 239 7.84 11.62 -4.96
CA PRO A 239 9.08 11.19 -4.32
C PRO A 239 9.83 10.08 -5.08
N SER A 240 9.10 9.19 -5.76
CA SER A 240 9.70 8.15 -6.61
C SER A 240 10.49 8.75 -7.78
N GLU A 241 10.03 9.89 -8.31
CA GLU A 241 10.70 10.60 -9.40
C GLU A 241 11.97 11.27 -8.90
N TRP A 242 11.93 11.96 -7.75
CA TRP A 242 13.12 12.55 -7.14
C TRP A 242 14.17 11.49 -6.77
N ALA A 243 13.74 10.32 -6.28
CA ALA A 243 14.65 9.20 -5.98
C ALA A 243 15.30 8.65 -7.25
N SER A 244 14.52 8.47 -8.32
CA SER A 244 15.06 8.04 -9.61
C SER A 244 16.04 9.07 -10.19
N GLN A 245 15.69 10.36 -10.15
CA GLN A 245 16.55 11.45 -10.62
C GLN A 245 17.85 11.55 -9.84
N ALA A 246 17.80 11.41 -8.51
CA ALA A 246 19.02 11.38 -7.68
C ALA A 246 19.93 10.22 -8.09
N VAL A 247 19.37 8.99 -8.16
CA VAL A 247 20.12 7.77 -8.50
C VAL A 247 20.71 7.86 -9.91
N MET A 248 19.91 8.26 -10.90
CA MET A 248 20.35 8.39 -12.29
C MET A 248 21.31 9.55 -12.51
N GLY A 249 21.15 10.67 -11.80
CA GLY A 249 22.06 11.81 -11.84
C GLY A 249 23.48 11.41 -11.40
N TYR A 250 23.58 10.65 -10.31
CA TYR A 250 24.86 10.07 -9.88
C TYR A 250 25.46 9.14 -10.95
N LEU A 251 24.67 8.23 -11.51
CA LEU A 251 25.14 7.28 -12.53
C LEU A 251 25.57 7.95 -13.84
N GLN A 252 24.96 9.09 -14.18
CA GLN A 252 25.32 9.91 -15.34
C GLN A 252 26.46 10.89 -15.05
N HIS A 253 27.04 10.86 -13.84
CA HIS A 253 28.09 11.81 -13.41
C HIS A 253 27.63 13.28 -13.44
N ARG A 254 26.31 13.50 -13.33
CA ARG A 254 25.64 14.80 -13.24
C ARG A 254 24.89 14.86 -11.92
N ILE A 255 25.65 15.00 -10.83
CA ILE A 255 25.08 15.03 -9.49
C ILE A 255 24.38 16.38 -9.29
N ASP A 256 23.04 16.34 -9.25
CA ASP A 256 22.22 17.43 -8.77
C ASP A 256 21.81 17.13 -7.32
N PRO A 257 22.15 17.98 -6.33
CA PRO A 257 21.78 17.76 -4.94
C PRO A 257 20.28 18.00 -4.68
N LEU A 258 19.58 18.72 -5.55
CA LEU A 258 18.20 19.18 -5.32
C LEU A 258 17.22 18.01 -5.08
N PRO A 259 17.17 16.94 -5.91
CA PRO A 259 16.23 15.83 -5.68
C PRO A 259 16.49 15.10 -4.35
N LEU A 260 17.76 14.96 -3.96
CA LEU A 260 18.13 14.33 -2.69
C LEU A 260 17.73 15.21 -1.50
N MET A 261 17.96 16.53 -1.58
CA MET A 261 17.53 17.48 -0.57
C MET A 261 16.01 17.53 -0.43
N LEU A 262 15.27 17.53 -1.55
CA LEU A 262 13.81 17.47 -1.54
C LEU A 262 13.30 16.21 -0.84
N LEU A 263 13.90 15.03 -1.08
CA LEU A 263 13.53 13.79 -0.41
C LEU A 263 13.71 13.85 1.10
N TRP A 264 14.87 14.32 1.58
CA TRP A 264 15.15 14.39 3.01
C TRP A 264 14.30 15.46 3.70
N THR A 265 14.12 16.62 3.08
CA THR A 265 13.27 17.68 3.62
C THR A 265 11.79 17.29 3.64
N THR A 266 11.27 16.64 2.60
CA THR A 266 9.90 16.10 2.63
C THR A 266 9.74 14.97 3.64
N ALA A 267 10.70 14.04 3.75
CA ALA A 267 10.66 13.00 4.77
C ALA A 267 10.64 13.61 6.19
N ALA A 268 11.50 14.60 6.46
CA ALA A 268 11.53 15.31 7.73
C ALA A 268 10.20 16.04 8.01
N ALA A 269 9.67 16.77 7.03
CA ALA A 269 8.39 17.47 7.14
C ALA A 269 7.22 16.51 7.40
N PHE A 270 7.20 15.35 6.74
CA PHE A 270 6.17 14.35 6.96
C PHE A 270 6.29 13.77 8.38
N VAL A 271 7.49 13.41 8.84
CA VAL A 271 7.69 12.90 10.20
C VAL A 271 7.23 13.91 11.25
N THR A 272 7.52 15.20 11.07
CA THR A 272 7.07 16.24 12.02
C THR A 272 5.55 16.44 11.98
N LEU A 273 4.94 16.48 10.79
CA LEU A 273 3.48 16.53 10.64
C LEU A 273 2.79 15.31 11.26
N GLY A 274 3.34 14.12 11.02
CA GLY A 274 2.88 12.87 11.61
C GLY A 274 2.99 12.87 13.12
N ALA A 275 4.07 13.44 13.67
CA ALA A 275 4.25 13.60 15.12
C ALA A 275 3.22 14.58 15.72
N VAL A 276 2.93 15.71 15.05
CA VAL A 276 1.90 16.66 15.48
C VAL A 276 0.51 16.02 15.46
N LEU A 277 0.18 15.29 14.38
CA LEU A 277 -1.06 14.53 14.28
C LEU A 277 -1.16 13.48 15.39
N HIS A 278 -0.08 12.74 15.66
CA HIS A 278 -0.01 11.77 16.74
C HIS A 278 -0.26 12.44 18.10
N ARG A 279 0.39 13.57 18.38
CA ARG A 279 0.15 14.30 19.63
C ARG A 279 -1.31 14.69 19.83
N ALA A 280 -1.99 15.13 18.76
CA ALA A 280 -3.36 15.59 18.83
C ALA A 280 -4.40 14.45 18.93
N LEU A 281 -4.20 13.37 18.18
CA LEU A 281 -5.24 12.35 17.95
C LEU A 281 -4.95 11.00 18.64
N TYR A 282 -3.72 10.75 19.07
CA TYR A 282 -3.34 9.42 19.57
C TYR A 282 -4.03 9.05 20.88
N ALA A 283 -4.09 9.96 21.85
CA ALA A 283 -4.73 9.67 23.14
C ALA A 283 -6.21 9.30 22.97
N GLN A 284 -6.96 10.08 22.18
CA GLN A 284 -8.37 9.79 21.88
C GLN A 284 -8.54 8.49 21.09
N GLY A 285 -7.68 8.26 20.08
CA GLY A 285 -7.71 7.04 19.29
C GLY A 285 -7.38 5.78 20.12
N PHE A 286 -6.42 5.88 21.03
CA PHE A 286 -6.04 4.80 21.93
C PHE A 286 -7.16 4.47 22.91
N THR A 287 -7.76 5.47 23.55
CA THR A 287 -8.92 5.27 24.44
C THR A 287 -10.08 4.64 23.69
N LYS A 288 -10.45 5.12 22.49
CA LYS A 288 -11.49 4.50 21.64
C LYS A 288 -11.15 3.06 21.22
N ALA A 289 -9.87 2.76 20.99
CA ALA A 289 -9.42 1.43 20.63
C ALA A 289 -9.61 0.42 21.77
N GLN A 290 -9.40 0.88 23.01
CA GLN A 290 -9.57 0.08 24.23
C GLN A 290 -11.04 0.01 24.68
N GLU A 291 -11.75 1.14 24.64
CA GLU A 291 -13.17 1.29 25.02
C GLU A 291 -14.15 0.68 24.01
N GLY A 292 -13.71 0.35 22.79
CA GLY A 292 -14.52 -0.30 21.76
C GLY A 292 -15.13 -1.66 22.16
N ALA A 293 -14.92 -2.11 23.40
CA ALA A 293 -15.68 -3.17 24.05
C ALA A 293 -17.09 -2.72 24.51
N GLU A 294 -17.31 -1.46 24.89
CA GLU A 294 -18.58 -1.02 25.49
C GLU A 294 -18.85 0.49 25.29
N ARG A 295 -19.76 0.86 24.37
CA ARG A 295 -20.75 1.98 24.43
C ARG A 295 -21.03 2.60 23.06
N PHE A 296 -22.23 2.41 22.52
CA PHE A 296 -23.47 3.21 22.69
C PHE A 296 -23.55 4.43 21.74
N ILE A 297 -24.10 4.23 20.55
CA ILE A 297 -24.51 5.32 19.65
C ILE A 297 -25.83 5.88 20.19
N ARG A 298 -25.84 7.18 20.52
CA ARG A 298 -27.02 7.94 20.99
C ARG A 298 -28.18 7.80 20.00
N GLY A 299 -29.26 7.15 20.44
CA GLY A 299 -30.46 6.87 19.63
C GLY A 299 -31.35 8.06 19.29
N THR A 300 -30.91 9.31 19.50
CA THR A 300 -31.72 10.52 19.32
C THR A 300 -31.63 11.10 17.91
N LEU A 301 -30.41 11.17 17.32
CA LEU A 301 -30.19 11.68 15.96
C LEU A 301 -30.81 10.77 14.89
N TRP A 302 -30.67 9.45 15.06
CA TRP A 302 -31.20 8.45 14.13
C TRP A 302 -32.73 8.37 14.11
N ARG A 303 -33.39 8.65 15.24
CA ARG A 303 -34.86 8.71 15.32
C ARG A 303 -35.41 9.91 14.54
N TRP A 304 -34.69 11.03 14.53
CA TRP A 304 -35.14 12.26 13.87
C TRP A 304 -34.98 12.20 12.34
N THR A 305 -33.84 11.71 11.84
CA THR A 305 -33.57 11.64 10.39
C THR A 305 -34.30 10.49 9.71
N VAL A 306 -34.15 9.26 10.20
CA VAL A 306 -34.69 8.07 9.53
C VAL A 306 -36.15 7.82 9.88
N GLY A 307 -36.60 8.25 11.07
CA GLY A 307 -38.01 8.22 11.44
C GLY A 307 -38.89 9.16 10.60
N SER A 308 -38.36 10.31 10.20
CA SER A 308 -39.06 11.26 9.31
C SER A 308 -39.07 10.79 7.86
N LEU A 309 -37.94 10.22 7.39
CA LEU A 309 -37.79 9.76 6.00
C LEU A 309 -38.57 8.47 5.72
N LEU A 310 -38.97 7.70 6.74
CA LEU A 310 -39.83 6.51 6.62
C LEU A 310 -41.27 6.76 7.14
N GLY A 311 -41.69 8.02 7.31
CA GLY A 311 -43.01 8.38 7.86
C GLY A 311 -44.22 7.92 7.03
N TRP A 312 -44.00 7.55 5.77
CA TRP A 312 -44.97 7.07 4.79
C TRP A 312 -45.21 5.56 4.87
N LEU A 313 -44.43 4.82 5.67
CA LEU A 313 -44.58 3.39 5.89
C LEU A 313 -45.42 3.11 7.15
N PRO A 314 -46.24 2.05 7.14
CA PRO A 314 -46.93 1.57 8.34
C PRO A 314 -45.95 1.34 9.50
N VAL A 315 -46.37 1.67 10.72
CA VAL A 315 -45.52 1.67 11.93
C VAL A 315 -44.75 0.35 12.10
N ALA A 316 -45.40 -0.79 11.84
CA ALA A 316 -44.77 -2.10 11.90
C ALA A 316 -43.59 -2.26 10.92
N LYS A 317 -43.78 -1.90 9.64
CA LYS A 317 -42.72 -1.97 8.62
C LYS A 317 -41.60 -0.98 8.91
N ARG A 318 -41.93 0.21 9.42
CA ARG A 318 -40.94 1.22 9.79
C ARG A 318 -40.01 0.73 10.90
N GLU A 319 -40.56 0.10 11.93
CA GLU A 319 -39.75 -0.42 13.05
C GLU A 319 -38.90 -1.63 12.63
N PHE A 320 -39.39 -2.50 11.73
CA PHE A 320 -38.57 -3.55 11.12
C PHE A 320 -37.41 -2.98 10.31
N VAL A 321 -37.66 -2.02 9.42
CA VAL A 321 -36.61 -1.38 8.62
C VAL A 321 -35.62 -0.63 9.51
N LEU A 322 -36.09 0.06 10.55
CA LEU A 322 -35.22 0.73 11.52
C LEU A 322 -34.36 -0.26 12.31
N LYS A 323 -34.92 -1.43 12.67
CA LYS A 323 -34.19 -2.52 13.33
C LYS A 323 -33.10 -3.04 12.40
N ASP A 324 -33.42 -3.37 11.16
CA ASP A 324 -32.48 -3.94 10.19
C ASP A 324 -31.37 -2.95 9.84
N ILE A 325 -31.70 -1.68 9.61
CA ILE A 325 -30.69 -0.64 9.37
C ILE A 325 -29.75 -0.50 10.58
N LYS A 326 -30.30 -0.50 11.80
CA LYS A 326 -29.47 -0.45 13.02
C LYS A 326 -28.61 -1.69 13.17
N LEU A 327 -29.16 -2.88 12.90
CA LEU A 327 -28.45 -4.15 12.98
C LEU A 327 -27.32 -4.18 11.95
N PHE A 328 -27.58 -3.72 10.74
CA PHE A 328 -26.64 -3.62 9.64
C PHE A 328 -25.47 -2.71 10.04
N PHE A 329 -25.70 -1.48 10.50
CA PHE A 329 -24.62 -0.59 11.00
C PHE A 329 -23.96 -1.08 12.30
N ARG A 330 -24.60 -1.98 13.04
CA ARG A 330 -24.04 -2.61 14.25
C ARG A 330 -23.10 -3.77 13.90
N ASP A 331 -23.38 -4.52 12.84
CA ASP A 331 -22.55 -5.63 12.37
C ASP A 331 -21.59 -5.16 11.27
N THR A 332 -20.33 -4.98 11.65
CA THR A 332 -19.29 -4.54 10.70
C THR A 332 -18.97 -5.57 9.63
N THR A 333 -19.31 -6.83 9.86
CA THR A 333 -19.09 -7.91 8.91
C THR A 333 -19.93 -7.69 7.66
N GLN A 334 -21.19 -7.25 7.82
CA GLN A 334 -22.13 -7.12 6.72
C GLN A 334 -21.82 -5.94 5.79
N TRP A 335 -21.62 -4.73 6.35
CA TRP A 335 -21.19 -3.58 5.53
C TRP A 335 -19.80 -3.77 4.95
N SER A 336 -18.91 -4.51 5.65
CA SER A 336 -17.58 -4.80 5.13
C SER A 336 -17.61 -5.58 3.83
N GLN A 337 -18.42 -6.63 3.81
CA GLN A 337 -18.64 -7.47 2.65
C GLN A 337 -19.31 -6.71 1.50
N LEU A 338 -20.18 -5.74 1.79
CA LEU A 338 -20.83 -4.92 0.77
C LEU A 338 -19.85 -3.99 0.06
N ILE A 339 -18.93 -3.36 0.81
CA ILE A 339 -17.91 -2.51 0.18
C ILE A 339 -16.90 -3.37 -0.59
N LEU A 340 -16.49 -4.53 -0.06
CA LEU A 340 -15.64 -5.50 -0.76
C LEU A 340 -16.22 -5.88 -2.12
N LEU A 341 -17.51 -6.21 -2.14
CA LEU A 341 -18.27 -6.51 -3.35
C LEU A 341 -18.32 -5.31 -4.29
N ALA A 342 -18.62 -4.11 -3.78
CA ALA A 342 -18.71 -2.91 -4.61
C ALA A 342 -17.38 -2.61 -5.31
N VAL A 343 -16.25 -2.73 -4.60
CA VAL A 343 -14.91 -2.61 -5.19
C VAL A 343 -14.70 -3.65 -6.28
N LEU A 344 -15.05 -4.91 -6.03
CA LEU A 344 -14.93 -5.98 -7.01
C LEU A 344 -15.75 -5.69 -8.28
N VAL A 345 -16.98 -5.20 -8.12
CA VAL A 345 -17.86 -4.80 -9.23
C VAL A 345 -17.25 -3.64 -10.02
N VAL A 346 -16.73 -2.61 -9.36
CA VAL A 346 -16.09 -1.47 -10.04
C VAL A 346 -14.86 -1.92 -10.83
N VAL A 347 -13.97 -2.72 -10.21
CA VAL A 347 -12.80 -3.28 -10.89
C VAL A 347 -13.23 -4.13 -12.10
N TYR A 348 -14.28 -4.93 -11.96
CA TYR A 348 -14.85 -5.74 -13.03
C TYR A 348 -15.42 -4.90 -14.18
N LEU A 349 -16.28 -3.92 -13.88
CA LEU A 349 -16.87 -3.03 -14.89
C LEU A 349 -15.79 -2.28 -15.68
N PHE A 350 -14.76 -1.82 -14.98
CA PHE A 350 -13.63 -1.15 -15.61
C PHE A 350 -12.78 -2.10 -16.46
N ASN A 351 -12.57 -3.35 -16.01
CA ASN A 351 -11.85 -4.37 -16.78
C ASN A 351 -12.55 -4.65 -18.12
N ILE A 352 -13.89 -4.75 -18.12
CA ILE A 352 -14.70 -4.95 -19.33
C ILE A 352 -14.56 -3.77 -20.28
N GLN A 353 -14.68 -2.53 -19.78
CA GLN A 353 -14.53 -1.33 -20.62
C GLN A 353 -13.13 -1.22 -21.26
N ALA A 354 -12.12 -1.81 -20.63
CA ALA A 354 -10.75 -1.81 -21.14
C ALA A 354 -10.48 -2.90 -22.18
N LEU A 355 -11.37 -3.91 -22.35
CA LEU A 355 -11.20 -4.93 -23.37
C LEU A 355 -11.41 -4.33 -24.77
N PRO A 356 -10.46 -4.48 -25.71
CA PRO A 356 -10.55 -3.93 -27.07
C PRO A 356 -11.48 -4.76 -27.99
N LEU A 357 -12.64 -5.20 -27.48
CA LEU A 357 -13.58 -6.04 -28.23
C LEU A 357 -14.33 -5.27 -29.34
N HIS A 358 -14.39 -3.93 -29.24
CA HIS A 358 -15.15 -3.07 -30.15
C HIS A 358 -14.27 -2.07 -30.93
N ARG A 359 -12.95 -2.15 -30.80
CA ARG A 359 -12.00 -1.23 -31.45
C ARG A 359 -11.32 -1.89 -32.66
N GLY A 360 -12.09 -2.23 -33.69
CA GLY A 360 -11.62 -2.36 -35.09
C GLY A 360 -10.50 -3.36 -35.44
N GLU A 361 -9.85 -4.03 -34.49
CA GLU A 361 -8.92 -5.12 -34.76
C GLU A 361 -9.71 -6.43 -34.99
N PRO A 362 -9.33 -7.28 -35.96
CA PRO A 362 -10.04 -8.52 -36.25
C PRO A 362 -9.75 -9.56 -35.17
N VAL A 363 -10.29 -9.36 -33.97
CA VAL A 363 -10.28 -10.37 -32.92
C VAL A 363 -11.15 -11.53 -33.42
N GLY A 364 -10.59 -12.72 -33.57
CA GLY A 364 -11.30 -13.87 -34.12
C GLY A 364 -12.62 -14.12 -33.39
N PHE A 365 -13.69 -14.40 -34.15
CA PHE A 365 -15.07 -14.59 -33.67
C PHE A 365 -15.19 -15.53 -32.45
N PHE A 366 -14.32 -16.55 -32.39
CA PHE A 366 -14.20 -17.46 -31.26
C PHE A 366 -13.85 -16.76 -29.94
N TYR A 367 -12.87 -15.85 -29.95
CA TYR A 367 -12.43 -15.14 -28.74
C TYR A 367 -13.48 -14.16 -28.22
N VAL A 368 -14.21 -13.50 -29.13
CA VAL A 368 -15.31 -12.60 -28.76
C VAL A 368 -16.44 -13.37 -28.07
N ASN A 369 -16.85 -14.51 -28.65
CA ASN A 369 -17.89 -15.35 -28.06
C ASN A 369 -17.45 -16.00 -26.75
N LEU A 370 -16.22 -16.51 -26.68
CA LEU A 370 -15.68 -17.14 -25.47
C LEU A 370 -15.60 -16.13 -24.32
N VAL A 371 -15.06 -14.94 -24.58
CA VAL A 371 -14.98 -13.86 -23.57
C VAL A 371 -16.38 -13.42 -23.15
N SER A 372 -17.32 -13.29 -24.08
CA SER A 372 -18.70 -12.90 -23.78
C SER A 372 -19.44 -13.96 -22.94
N PHE A 373 -19.27 -15.25 -23.24
CA PHE A 373 -19.84 -16.36 -22.46
C PHE A 373 -19.24 -16.44 -21.05
N LEU A 374 -17.91 -16.34 -20.94
CA LEU A 374 -17.23 -16.30 -19.64
C LEU A 374 -17.69 -15.10 -18.81
N ASN A 375 -17.90 -13.95 -19.45
CA ASN A 375 -18.39 -12.74 -18.80
C ASN A 375 -19.82 -12.90 -18.29
N LEU A 376 -20.71 -13.53 -19.06
CA LEU A 376 -22.08 -13.86 -18.62
C LEU A 376 -22.06 -14.80 -17.40
N GLY A 377 -21.19 -15.81 -17.41
CA GLY A 377 -21.00 -16.73 -16.29
C GLY A 377 -20.47 -16.03 -15.04
N LEU A 378 -19.49 -15.14 -15.19
CA LEU A 378 -18.94 -14.32 -14.10
C LEU A 378 -19.98 -13.36 -13.53
N ALA A 379 -20.76 -12.69 -14.37
CA ALA A 379 -21.86 -11.82 -13.93
C ALA A 379 -22.91 -12.60 -13.13
N GLY A 380 -23.28 -13.80 -13.60
CA GLY A 380 -24.17 -14.71 -12.87
C GLY A 380 -23.60 -15.14 -11.51
N PHE A 381 -22.30 -15.45 -11.45
CA PHE A 381 -21.62 -15.80 -10.20
C PHE A 381 -21.60 -14.66 -9.18
N VAL A 382 -21.33 -13.42 -9.65
CA VAL A 382 -21.39 -12.23 -8.80
C VAL A 382 -22.81 -12.03 -8.26
N LEU A 383 -23.84 -12.06 -9.12
CA LEU A 383 -25.24 -11.94 -8.71
C LEU A 383 -25.64 -13.01 -7.68
N ALA A 384 -25.27 -14.28 -7.91
CA ALA A 384 -25.55 -15.38 -6.99
C ALA A 384 -24.86 -15.18 -5.62
N SER A 385 -23.60 -14.72 -5.62
CA SER A 385 -22.86 -14.43 -4.39
C SER A 385 -23.51 -13.31 -3.57
N ILE A 386 -24.03 -12.26 -4.23
CA ILE A 386 -24.76 -11.17 -3.59
C ILE A 386 -26.05 -11.69 -2.95
N ALA A 387 -26.83 -12.45 -3.71
CA ALA A 387 -28.10 -13.00 -3.24
C ALA A 387 -27.90 -13.90 -2.01
N ALA A 388 -26.91 -14.80 -2.06
CA ALA A 388 -26.60 -15.70 -0.94
C ALA A 388 -26.14 -14.95 0.33
N ARG A 389 -25.48 -13.80 0.17
CA ARG A 389 -24.84 -13.09 1.29
C ARG A 389 -25.72 -12.01 1.92
N PHE A 390 -26.65 -11.42 1.15
CA PHE A 390 -27.50 -10.31 1.62
C PHE A 390 -28.99 -10.65 1.65
N ILE A 391 -29.50 -11.40 0.67
CA ILE A 391 -30.94 -11.69 0.56
C ILE A 391 -31.30 -12.90 1.44
N PHE A 392 -30.48 -13.96 1.41
CA PHE A 392 -30.75 -15.17 2.19
C PHE A 392 -30.81 -14.94 3.72
N PRO A 393 -29.89 -14.16 4.34
CA PRO A 393 -29.97 -13.89 5.78
C PRO A 393 -31.17 -13.01 6.18
N ALA A 394 -31.70 -12.20 5.26
CA ALA A 394 -32.83 -11.31 5.54
C ALA A 394 -34.18 -12.04 5.62
N VAL A 395 -34.30 -13.24 5.03
CA VAL A 395 -35.52 -14.06 5.07
C VAL A 395 -35.46 -15.11 6.19
N SER A 396 -34.28 -15.37 6.74
CA SER A 396 -34.01 -16.37 7.78
C SER A 396 -34.02 -15.81 9.22
N LEU A 397 -34.11 -14.49 9.39
CA LEU A 397 -34.16 -13.75 10.66
C LEU A 397 -35.52 -13.05 10.81
#